data_AF-A0A3D3QMR6-F1
#
_entry.id   AF-A0A3D3QMR6-F1
#
_cell.length_a   1.000
_cell.length_b   1.000
_cell.length_c   1.000
_cell.angle_alpha   90.00
_cell.angle_beta   90.00
_cell.angle_gamma   90.00
#
_symmetry.space_group_name_H-M   'P 1'
#
loop_
_entity.id
_entity.type
_entity.pdbx_description
1 polymer ?
#
loop_
_entity_poly.entity_id
_entity_poly.type
_entity_poly.pdbx_seq_one_letter_code
_entity_poly.pdbx_strand_id
1 'polypeptide(L)'
;MIEDLLSRTIEKRPTTMRFEGRTLYLLDDTALLEAQLYEGRDLELTDDLKSALRDQISTDEITPAYICFFYDETLGDFPYLGLRTTSQATGETDYPVERNAVRNGGFVCSVAGKRRGKGSSREASPYAELHAGIKVVVAESIERIYNENCQNLGVLTTNDFGIIKRIANGEEISLSEFTEGKDEIARQIIEYGGLFEFNVARLQGKASVPRTAAQNNNPADSTETVTPRPMTLAEKIFARHLVTDAAAGEAGVSWVQPGDAGFFRTDIRFSHEYVTPMASIFFEEKVGPDSKVVDRESILFFRDHLTFLDKVMSQERIEQGLLEVANELEVKQRTFAE
;
A
#
# COMPACT_ATOMS: atom_id res chain seq x y z
N MET A 1 -2.91 -19.22 -16.85
CA MET A 1 -2.45 -18.15 -15.96
C MET A 1 -1.36 -17.30 -16.61
N ILE A 2 -0.15 -17.83 -16.86
CA ILE A 2 0.94 -17.02 -17.41
C ILE A 2 0.63 -16.49 -18.81
N GLU A 3 0.06 -17.31 -19.72
CA GLU A 3 -0.29 -16.84 -21.08
C GLU A 3 -1.30 -15.67 -21.07
N ASP A 4 -2.32 -15.75 -20.22
CA ASP A 4 -3.28 -14.65 -20.02
C ASP A 4 -2.55 -13.39 -19.55
N LEU A 5 -1.75 -13.48 -18.47
CA LEU A 5 -0.97 -12.36 -17.94
C LEU A 5 0.00 -11.77 -18.98
N LEU A 6 0.63 -12.60 -19.82
CA LEU A 6 1.53 -12.15 -20.88
C LEU A 6 0.80 -11.40 -22.00
N SER A 7 -0.49 -11.69 -22.22
CA SER A 7 -1.31 -11.03 -23.23
C SER A 7 -2.00 -9.74 -22.74
N ARG A 8 -2.02 -9.49 -21.43
CA ARG A 8 -2.68 -8.30 -20.84
C ARG A 8 -2.00 -7.01 -21.27
N THR A 9 -2.80 -6.01 -21.61
CA THR A 9 -2.30 -4.67 -21.87
C THR A 9 -1.80 -4.04 -20.57
N ILE A 10 -0.48 -3.96 -20.43
CA ILE A 10 0.20 -3.22 -19.37
C ILE A 10 1.02 -2.11 -20.01
N GLU A 11 0.76 -0.88 -19.57
CA GLU A 11 1.43 0.34 -20.00
C GLU A 11 1.83 1.17 -18.78
N LYS A 12 2.83 2.04 -18.95
CA LYS A 12 3.15 3.01 -17.92
C LYS A 12 2.02 4.04 -17.83
N ARG A 13 1.83 4.59 -16.63
CA ARG A 13 1.05 5.80 -16.38
C ARG A 13 1.53 6.93 -17.31
N PRO A 14 0.62 7.85 -17.66
CA PRO A 14 1.01 9.08 -18.33
C PRO A 14 2.13 9.82 -17.59
N THR A 15 3.02 10.48 -18.34
CA THR A 15 4.15 11.25 -17.77
C THR A 15 3.70 12.46 -16.96
N THR A 16 2.47 12.94 -17.20
CA THR A 16 1.81 13.96 -16.40
C THR A 16 0.44 13.45 -15.95
N MET A 17 0.02 13.84 -14.76
CA MET A 17 -1.27 13.45 -14.18
C MET A 17 -2.04 14.68 -13.74
N ARG A 18 -3.36 14.62 -13.90
CA ARG A 18 -4.30 15.61 -13.37
C ARG A 18 -5.12 14.94 -12.28
N PHE A 19 -5.33 15.64 -11.18
CA PHE A 19 -6.14 15.17 -10.06
C PHE A 19 -7.33 16.11 -9.90
N GLU A 20 -8.53 15.55 -9.91
CA GLU A 20 -9.79 16.29 -9.75
C GLU A 20 -10.43 15.88 -8.43
N GLY A 21 -10.69 16.86 -7.57
CA GLY A 21 -11.32 16.64 -6.27
C GLY A 21 -10.80 17.60 -5.19
N ARG A 22 -11.35 17.46 -3.99
CA ARG A 22 -11.02 18.29 -2.82
C ARG A 22 -9.76 17.77 -2.11
N THR A 23 -9.19 18.61 -1.25
CA THR A 23 -8.10 18.23 -0.36
C THR A 23 -8.60 18.12 1.08
N LEU A 24 -8.39 16.96 1.70
CA LEU A 24 -8.67 16.73 3.10
C LEU A 24 -7.42 16.99 3.93
N TYR A 25 -7.45 17.99 4.82
CA TYR A 25 -6.42 18.20 5.82
C TYR A 25 -6.80 17.47 7.10
N LEU A 26 -5.95 16.52 7.53
CA LEU A 26 -6.10 15.79 8.78
C LEU A 26 -5.55 16.66 9.92
N LEU A 27 -6.45 17.26 10.71
CA LEU A 27 -6.15 18.33 11.69
C LEU A 27 -6.46 17.89 13.12
N ASP A 28 -5.77 18.46 14.11
CA ASP A 28 -6.06 18.26 15.54
C ASP A 28 -7.12 19.23 16.06
N ASP A 29 -8.15 19.44 15.24
CA ASP A 29 -9.25 20.35 15.51
C ASP A 29 -10.52 19.71 14.96
N THR A 30 -11.41 19.30 15.87
CA THR A 30 -12.68 18.66 15.54
C THR A 30 -13.50 19.52 14.58
N ALA A 31 -13.65 20.82 14.87
CA ALA A 31 -14.53 21.69 14.10
C ALA A 31 -14.01 21.92 12.67
N LEU A 32 -12.69 22.06 12.51
CA LEU A 32 -12.10 22.20 11.16
C LEU A 32 -12.19 20.92 10.34
N LEU A 33 -12.11 19.75 11.00
CA LEU A 33 -12.26 18.48 10.30
C LEU A 33 -13.71 18.24 9.89
N GLU A 34 -14.67 18.48 10.78
CA GLU A 34 -16.11 18.39 10.49
C GLU A 34 -16.56 19.35 9.39
N ALA A 35 -16.06 20.59 9.39
CA ALA A 35 -16.37 21.56 8.33
C ALA A 35 -15.95 21.06 6.94
N GLN A 36 -14.82 20.36 6.84
CA GLN A 36 -14.40 19.75 5.57
C GLN A 36 -15.30 18.58 5.17
N LEU A 37 -15.57 17.67 6.12
CA LEU A 37 -16.26 16.40 5.87
C LEU A 37 -17.75 16.58 5.60
N TYR A 38 -18.42 17.47 6.34
CA TYR A 38 -19.89 17.52 6.38
C TYR A 38 -20.45 18.83 5.83
N GLU A 39 -19.71 19.95 5.92
CA GLU A 39 -20.15 21.24 5.40
C GLU A 39 -19.62 21.54 3.99
N GLY A 40 -18.73 20.69 3.47
CA GLY A 40 -18.12 20.89 2.15
C GLY A 40 -17.14 22.06 2.10
N ARG A 41 -16.62 22.51 3.26
CA ARG A 41 -15.69 23.64 3.32
C ARG A 41 -14.30 23.23 2.86
N ASP A 42 -13.77 23.95 1.87
CA ASP A 42 -12.37 23.83 1.47
C ASP A 42 -11.51 24.79 2.30
N LEU A 43 -10.38 24.29 2.79
CA LEU A 43 -9.43 25.07 3.58
C LEU A 43 -8.20 25.45 2.73
N GLU A 44 -7.66 26.64 2.98
CA GLU A 44 -6.40 27.08 2.40
C GLU A 44 -5.25 26.69 3.33
N LEU A 45 -4.18 26.09 2.78
CA LEU A 45 -2.98 25.74 3.53
C LEU A 45 -2.16 26.99 3.88
N THR A 46 -2.54 27.65 4.97
CA THR A 46 -1.73 28.69 5.62
C THR A 46 -0.64 28.06 6.50
N ASP A 47 0.34 28.85 6.94
CA ASP A 47 1.37 28.38 7.89
C ASP A 47 0.76 27.93 9.23
N ASP A 48 -0.31 28.60 9.67
CA ASP A 48 -1.07 28.21 10.86
C ASP A 48 -1.78 26.86 10.65
N LEU A 49 -2.45 26.66 9.51
CA LEU A 49 -3.12 25.40 9.21
C LEU A 49 -2.11 24.25 9.08
N LYS A 50 -0.97 24.53 8.44
CA LYS A 50 0.13 23.55 8.32
C LYS A 50 0.64 23.12 9.70
N SER A 51 0.77 24.06 10.63
CA SER A 51 1.20 23.78 11.99
C SER A 51 0.13 23.04 12.83
N ALA A 52 -1.13 23.06 12.39
CA ALA A 52 -2.25 22.34 13.02
C ALA A 52 -2.49 20.93 12.44
N LEU A 53 -1.71 20.51 11.44
CA LEU A 53 -1.81 19.16 10.88
C LEU A 53 -1.49 18.10 11.93
N ARG A 54 -2.28 17.01 11.93
CA ARG A 54 -2.04 15.88 12.85
C ARG A 54 -0.75 15.19 12.51
N ASP A 55 0.14 15.18 13.50
CA ASP A 55 1.29 14.31 13.55
C ASP A 55 0.88 12.90 14.01
N GLN A 56 1.70 11.91 13.66
CA GLN A 56 1.72 10.57 14.22
C GLN A 56 0.45 9.75 13.94
N ILE A 57 -0.20 9.99 12.80
CA ILE A 57 -1.38 9.22 12.39
C ILE A 57 -0.97 7.77 12.14
N SER A 58 -1.53 6.86 12.93
CA SER A 58 -1.25 5.43 12.85
C SER A 58 -2.16 4.67 11.88
N THR A 59 -1.76 3.47 11.45
CA THR A 59 -2.63 2.60 10.65
C THR A 59 -3.89 2.16 11.40
N ASP A 60 -3.87 2.16 12.75
CA ASP A 60 -5.07 2.01 13.58
C ASP A 60 -6.02 3.22 13.54
N GLU A 61 -5.48 4.43 13.41
CA GLU A 61 -6.30 5.64 13.24
C GLU A 61 -6.91 5.70 11.84
N ILE A 62 -6.16 5.28 10.81
CA ILE A 62 -6.65 5.22 9.43
C ILE A 62 -7.70 4.10 9.28
N THR A 63 -7.41 2.90 9.77
CA THR A 63 -8.31 1.73 9.69
C THR A 63 -8.21 0.95 11.00
N PRO A 64 -9.12 1.18 11.97
CA PRO A 64 -9.15 0.44 13.22
C PRO A 64 -9.22 -1.07 12.99
N ALA A 65 -8.65 -1.87 13.91
CA ALA A 65 -8.54 -3.33 13.71
C ALA A 65 -9.87 -4.04 13.42
N TYR A 66 -10.99 -3.56 14.00
CA TYR A 66 -12.32 -4.13 13.76
C TYR A 66 -12.90 -3.79 12.38
N ILE A 67 -12.34 -2.79 11.69
CA ILE A 67 -12.66 -2.47 10.29
C ILE A 67 -11.91 -3.39 9.34
N CYS A 68 -10.78 -3.96 9.75
CA CYS A 68 -10.06 -4.96 8.96
C CYS A 68 -10.79 -6.32 8.85
N PHE A 69 -12.03 -6.42 9.34
CA PHE A 69 -12.94 -7.52 8.99
C PHE A 69 -13.51 -7.38 7.58
N PHE A 70 -13.60 -6.15 7.07
CA PHE A 70 -13.84 -5.88 5.67
C PHE A 70 -12.51 -6.03 4.90
N TYR A 71 -12.59 -6.54 3.68
CA TYR A 71 -11.42 -6.91 2.88
C TYR A 71 -11.56 -6.55 1.40
N ASP A 72 -12.66 -5.93 1.01
CA ASP A 72 -12.98 -5.46 -0.33
C ASP A 72 -13.11 -3.93 -0.37
N GLU A 73 -13.67 -3.39 -1.45
CA GLU A 73 -13.85 -1.94 -1.63
C GLU A 73 -14.71 -1.25 -0.54
N THR A 74 -15.45 -2.02 0.27
CA THR A 74 -16.18 -1.52 1.44
C THR A 74 -15.23 -0.87 2.45
N LEU A 75 -13.94 -1.24 2.47
CA LEU A 75 -12.91 -0.56 3.26
C LEU A 75 -12.87 0.95 2.99
N GLY A 76 -13.22 1.39 1.77
CA GLY A 76 -13.32 2.80 1.41
C GLY A 76 -14.39 3.59 2.15
N ASP A 77 -15.30 2.92 2.86
CA ASP A 77 -16.32 3.58 3.69
C ASP A 77 -15.75 4.04 5.04
N PHE A 78 -14.57 3.57 5.43
CA PHE A 78 -14.09 3.68 6.81
C PHE A 78 -12.74 4.39 7.04
N PRO A 79 -12.08 5.06 6.07
CA PRO A 79 -10.80 5.67 6.38
C PRO A 79 -10.95 6.76 7.44
N TYR A 80 -10.00 6.77 8.38
CA TYR A 80 -9.86 7.69 9.50
C TYR A 80 -10.91 7.56 10.61
N LEU A 81 -11.70 6.48 10.68
CA LEU A 81 -12.64 6.26 11.81
C LEU A 81 -11.96 6.29 13.20
N GLY A 82 -10.69 5.90 13.27
CA GLY A 82 -9.92 5.93 14.51
C GLY A 82 -9.22 7.25 14.77
N LEU A 83 -9.31 8.23 13.86
CA LEU A 83 -8.59 9.49 13.94
C LEU A 83 -9.08 10.31 15.13
N ARG A 84 -8.15 10.57 16.04
CA ARG A 84 -8.40 11.40 17.22
C ARG A 84 -8.14 12.86 16.91
N THR A 85 -9.08 13.70 17.32
CA THR A 85 -8.96 15.16 17.29
C THR A 85 -9.26 15.75 18.66
N THR A 86 -8.98 17.05 18.82
CA THR A 86 -9.29 17.80 20.03
C THR A 86 -10.34 18.86 19.72
N SER A 87 -11.42 18.91 20.51
CA SER A 87 -12.36 20.03 20.46
C SER A 87 -11.71 21.27 21.07
N GLN A 88 -11.53 22.32 20.27
CA GLN A 88 -10.97 23.58 20.77
C GLN A 88 -11.91 24.32 21.74
N ALA A 89 -13.20 23.97 21.75
CA ALA A 89 -14.20 24.57 22.64
C ALA A 89 -14.19 23.94 24.05
N THR A 90 -13.98 22.62 24.15
CA THR A 90 -14.06 21.87 25.41
C THR A 90 -12.72 21.32 25.89
N GLY A 91 -11.74 21.17 24.99
CA GLY A 91 -10.46 20.49 25.23
C GLY A 91 -10.57 18.96 25.27
N GLU A 92 -11.73 18.39 24.94
CA GLU A 92 -11.97 16.95 24.96
C GLU A 92 -11.51 16.27 23.66
N THR A 93 -11.24 14.95 23.73
CA THR A 93 -10.88 14.15 22.55
C THR A 93 -12.13 13.64 21.85
N ASP A 94 -12.18 13.85 20.54
CA ASP A 94 -13.26 13.37 19.66
C ASP A 94 -12.76 12.42 18.57
N TYR A 95 -13.70 11.76 17.90
CA TYR A 95 -13.52 10.91 16.72
C TYR A 95 -14.52 11.34 15.63
N PRO A 96 -14.26 12.46 14.94
CA PRO A 96 -15.28 13.14 14.15
C PRO A 96 -15.54 12.51 12.77
N VAL A 97 -14.76 11.50 12.39
CA VAL A 97 -14.92 10.83 11.09
C VAL A 97 -15.93 9.71 11.23
N GLU A 98 -17.04 9.81 10.50
CA GLU A 98 -18.06 8.78 10.41
C GLU A 98 -17.89 7.90 9.16
N ARG A 99 -18.64 6.80 9.10
CA ARG A 99 -18.71 5.95 7.91
C ARG A 99 -19.14 6.78 6.70
N ASN A 100 -18.48 6.58 5.56
CA ASN A 100 -18.66 7.27 4.29
C ASN A 100 -18.29 8.76 4.28
N ALA A 101 -17.87 9.36 5.40
CA ALA A 101 -17.59 10.81 5.46
C ALA A 101 -16.52 11.23 4.43
N VAL A 102 -15.43 10.46 4.33
CA VAL A 102 -14.35 10.74 3.37
C VAL A 102 -14.79 10.46 1.93
N ARG A 103 -15.43 9.30 1.68
CA ARG A 103 -15.93 8.91 0.36
C ARG A 103 -16.90 9.95 -0.21
N ASN A 104 -17.82 10.43 0.61
CA ASN A 104 -18.82 11.43 0.24
C ASN A 104 -18.24 12.84 0.09
N GLY A 105 -17.09 13.11 0.73
CA GLY A 105 -16.45 14.41 0.70
C GLY A 105 -15.76 14.75 -0.63
N GLY A 106 -15.65 13.81 -1.57
CA GLY A 106 -15.08 14.06 -2.91
C GLY A 106 -13.59 14.42 -2.88
N PHE A 107 -12.86 13.89 -1.91
CA PHE A 107 -11.44 14.17 -1.74
C PHE A 107 -10.58 13.33 -2.68
N VAL A 108 -9.61 13.97 -3.33
CA VAL A 108 -8.58 13.30 -4.15
C VAL A 108 -7.21 13.32 -3.46
N CYS A 109 -7.01 14.27 -2.54
CA CYS A 109 -5.77 14.45 -1.81
C CYS A 109 -6.02 14.42 -0.30
N SER A 110 -5.14 13.77 0.47
CA SER A 110 -5.16 13.79 1.93
C SER A 110 -3.82 14.28 2.47
N VAL A 111 -3.85 15.20 3.43
CA VAL A 111 -2.68 15.93 3.95
C VAL A 111 -2.54 15.71 5.46
N ALA A 112 -1.34 15.36 5.91
CA ALA A 112 -1.03 15.15 7.32
C ALA A 112 0.29 15.84 7.74
N GLY A 113 0.57 15.84 9.03
CA GLY A 113 1.85 16.31 9.58
C GLY A 113 2.95 15.26 9.43
N LYS A 114 3.71 15.04 10.50
CA LYS A 114 4.83 14.09 10.56
C LYS A 114 4.36 12.67 10.83
N ARG A 115 5.16 11.70 10.38
CA ARG A 115 5.07 10.27 10.73
C ARG A 115 3.70 9.65 10.43
N ARG A 116 3.14 9.97 9.26
CA ARG A 116 1.91 9.34 8.75
C ARG A 116 2.13 7.86 8.46
N GLY A 117 1.19 7.02 8.88
CA GLY A 117 1.19 5.59 8.60
C GLY A 117 2.00 4.75 9.59
N LYS A 118 2.18 5.22 10.84
CA LYS A 118 2.96 4.48 11.84
C LYS A 118 2.21 3.23 12.34
N GLY A 119 2.97 2.25 12.82
CA GLY A 119 2.42 1.06 13.47
C GLY A 119 2.52 -0.18 12.59
N SER A 120 1.53 -1.07 12.68
CA SER A 120 1.52 -2.34 11.96
C SER A 120 1.46 -2.14 10.44
N SER A 121 2.10 -3.06 9.70
CA SER A 121 1.94 -3.17 8.25
C SER A 121 0.51 -3.55 7.93
N ARG A 122 -0.29 -2.59 7.46
CA ARG A 122 -1.68 -2.79 7.05
C ARG A 122 -1.87 -2.21 5.66
N GLU A 123 -1.95 -3.08 4.66
CA GLU A 123 -2.30 -2.68 3.29
C GLU A 123 -3.76 -2.20 3.20
N ALA A 124 -4.62 -2.64 4.13
CA ALA A 124 -5.98 -2.15 4.29
C ALA A 124 -6.08 -0.63 4.49
N SER A 125 -5.08 0.02 5.12
CA SER A 125 -5.11 1.47 5.36
C SER A 125 -5.04 2.28 4.05
N PRO A 126 -3.99 2.16 3.21
CA PRO A 126 -3.98 2.85 1.92
C PRO A 126 -5.04 2.33 0.94
N TYR A 127 -5.51 1.08 1.09
CA TYR A 127 -6.61 0.57 0.27
C TYR A 127 -7.96 1.24 0.61
N ALA A 128 -8.24 1.47 1.90
CA ALA A 128 -9.38 2.26 2.35
C ALA A 128 -9.31 3.70 1.81
N GLU A 129 -8.15 4.35 1.89
CA GLU A 129 -7.95 5.69 1.31
C GLU A 129 -8.19 5.69 -0.20
N LEU A 130 -7.64 4.71 -0.93
CA LEU A 130 -7.78 4.57 -2.38
C LEU A 130 -9.24 4.47 -2.82
N HIS A 131 -10.02 3.63 -2.13
CA HIS A 131 -11.43 3.38 -2.42
C HIS A 131 -12.37 4.47 -1.90
N ALA A 132 -11.93 5.29 -0.96
CA ALA A 132 -12.60 6.53 -0.60
C ALA A 132 -12.35 7.67 -1.61
N GLY A 133 -11.50 7.46 -2.62
CA GLY A 133 -11.22 8.44 -3.68
C GLY A 133 -9.85 9.11 -3.58
N ILE A 134 -9.09 8.89 -2.50
CA ILE A 134 -7.76 9.48 -2.32
C ILE A 134 -6.77 8.86 -3.32
N LYS A 135 -6.17 9.70 -4.16
CA LYS A 135 -5.12 9.30 -5.12
C LYS A 135 -3.74 9.86 -4.74
N VAL A 136 -3.70 10.94 -3.97
CA VAL A 136 -2.47 11.60 -3.52
C VAL A 136 -2.46 11.74 -2.01
N VAL A 137 -1.37 11.30 -1.38
CA VAL A 137 -1.10 11.46 0.05
C VAL A 137 0.08 12.41 0.23
N VAL A 138 -0.14 13.48 0.98
CA VAL A 138 0.88 14.47 1.32
C VAL A 138 1.12 14.43 2.82
N ALA A 139 2.38 14.42 3.25
CA ALA A 139 2.72 14.54 4.67
C ALA A 139 4.13 15.09 4.87
N GLU A 140 4.41 15.70 6.02
CA GLU A 140 5.78 16.14 6.32
C GLU A 140 6.76 14.96 6.39
N SER A 141 6.28 13.81 6.89
CA SER A 141 7.00 12.54 6.81
C SER A 141 6.04 11.36 6.76
N ILE A 142 6.41 10.35 5.97
CA ILE A 142 5.61 9.16 5.71
C ILE A 142 6.43 7.94 6.14
N GLU A 143 5.82 7.09 6.95
CA GLU A 143 6.44 5.87 7.44
C GLU A 143 6.67 4.88 6.28
N ARG A 144 7.84 4.25 6.27
CA ARG A 144 8.36 3.51 5.11
C ARG A 144 7.39 2.43 4.62
N ILE A 145 6.87 1.59 5.52
CA ILE A 145 6.00 0.45 5.15
C ILE A 145 4.68 0.96 4.56
N TYR A 146 4.07 1.98 5.17
CA TYR A 146 2.85 2.57 4.64
C TYR A 146 3.09 3.18 3.25
N ASN A 147 4.23 3.85 3.05
CA ASN A 147 4.63 4.39 1.74
C ASN A 147 4.79 3.30 0.67
N GLU A 148 5.42 2.18 1.02
CA GLU A 148 5.57 1.02 0.13
C GLU A 148 4.19 0.43 -0.23
N ASN A 149 3.26 0.31 0.74
CA ASN A 149 1.90 -0.15 0.48
C ASN A 149 1.10 0.82 -0.41
N CYS A 150 1.23 2.14 -0.22
CA CYS A 150 0.65 3.13 -1.12
C CYS A 150 1.13 2.91 -2.56
N GLN A 151 2.44 2.77 -2.76
CA GLN A 151 3.02 2.55 -4.09
C GLN A 151 2.56 1.23 -4.71
N ASN A 152 2.49 0.16 -3.92
CA ASN A 152 2.03 -1.16 -4.38
C ASN A 152 0.58 -1.12 -4.89
N LEU A 153 -0.27 -0.33 -4.24
CA LEU A 153 -1.67 -0.11 -4.62
C LEU A 153 -1.88 1.02 -5.65
N GLY A 154 -0.81 1.75 -5.98
CA GLY A 154 -0.86 2.86 -6.92
C GLY A 154 -1.29 4.21 -6.35
N VAL A 155 -1.40 4.36 -5.03
CA VAL A 155 -1.58 5.68 -4.37
C VAL A 155 -0.25 6.43 -4.38
N LEU A 156 -0.27 7.67 -4.86
CA LEU A 156 0.91 8.51 -4.95
C LEU A 156 1.18 9.21 -3.61
N THR A 157 2.45 9.29 -3.24
CA THR A 157 2.87 9.90 -1.97
C THR A 157 3.93 10.97 -2.21
N THR A 158 3.88 12.06 -1.47
CA THR A 158 4.91 13.10 -1.52
C THR A 158 5.05 13.84 -0.20
N ASN A 159 6.22 14.41 0.03
CA ASN A 159 6.50 15.34 1.12
C ASN A 159 6.46 16.80 0.66
N ASP A 160 6.23 17.04 -0.63
CA ASP A 160 6.09 18.39 -1.19
C ASP A 160 4.64 18.88 -1.07
N PHE A 161 4.44 19.86 -0.20
CA PHE A 161 3.15 20.52 0.00
C PHE A 161 2.79 21.47 -1.14
N GLY A 162 3.76 21.86 -1.99
CA GLY A 162 3.52 22.71 -3.16
C GLY A 162 2.52 22.11 -4.15
N ILE A 163 2.42 20.78 -4.17
CA ILE A 163 1.47 20.06 -5.02
C ILE A 163 0.00 20.39 -4.70
N ILE A 164 -0.33 20.75 -3.45
CA ILE A 164 -1.72 20.93 -2.99
C ILE A 164 -2.38 22.07 -3.76
N LYS A 165 -1.68 23.21 -3.90
CA LYS A 165 -2.18 24.36 -4.67
C LYS A 165 -2.33 24.03 -6.15
N ARG A 166 -1.40 23.24 -6.69
CA ARG A 166 -1.40 22.82 -8.11
C ARG A 166 -2.57 21.89 -8.41
N ILE A 167 -2.88 20.96 -7.51
CA ILE A 167 -4.09 20.12 -7.56
C ILE A 167 -5.34 21.02 -7.54
N ALA A 168 -5.43 21.98 -6.60
CA ALA A 168 -6.58 22.88 -6.51
C ALA A 168 -6.79 23.74 -7.77
N ASN A 169 -5.70 24.08 -8.47
CA ASN A 169 -5.73 24.81 -9.74
C ASN A 169 -6.03 23.92 -10.97
N GLY A 170 -6.13 22.59 -10.80
CA GLY A 170 -6.32 21.65 -11.89
C GLY A 170 -5.11 21.53 -12.82
N GLU A 171 -3.91 21.80 -12.31
CA GLU A 171 -2.67 21.71 -13.08
C GLU A 171 -2.31 20.25 -13.41
N GLU A 172 -1.58 20.07 -14.51
CA GLU A 172 -0.91 18.81 -14.79
C GLU A 172 0.39 18.73 -13.99
N ILE A 173 0.54 17.65 -13.22
CA ILE A 173 1.69 17.40 -12.36
C ILE A 173 2.53 16.30 -12.99
N SER A 174 3.86 16.50 -13.03
CA SER A 174 4.73 15.47 -13.60
C SER A 174 4.79 14.25 -12.69
N LEU A 175 4.65 13.06 -13.27
CA LEU A 175 4.80 11.81 -12.53
C LEU A 175 6.19 11.69 -11.90
N SER A 176 7.20 12.32 -12.52
CA SER A 176 8.58 12.31 -12.02
C SER A 176 8.70 12.88 -10.61
N GLU A 177 7.84 13.83 -10.23
CA GLU A 177 7.80 14.47 -8.90
C GLU A 177 7.50 13.47 -7.78
N PHE A 178 6.82 12.35 -8.10
CA PHE A 178 6.55 11.26 -7.15
C PHE A 178 7.63 10.18 -7.14
N THR A 179 8.52 10.19 -8.12
CA THR A 179 9.59 9.21 -8.29
C THR A 179 10.98 9.74 -7.95
N GLU A 180 11.10 11.05 -7.72
CA GLU A 180 12.38 11.67 -7.39
C GLU A 180 12.98 11.05 -6.12
N GLY A 181 14.26 10.69 -6.19
CA GLY A 181 14.99 10.04 -5.09
C GLY A 181 14.60 8.59 -4.79
N LYS A 182 13.69 7.99 -5.57
CA LYS A 182 13.35 6.55 -5.46
C LYS A 182 14.41 5.69 -6.15
N ASP A 183 14.59 4.47 -5.65
CA ASP A 183 15.33 3.46 -6.39
C ASP A 183 14.58 3.02 -7.66
N GLU A 184 15.30 2.37 -8.56
CA GLU A 184 14.78 2.01 -9.89
C GLU A 184 13.59 1.04 -9.87
N ILE A 185 13.48 0.18 -8.84
CA ILE A 185 12.34 -0.73 -8.70
C ILE A 185 11.13 0.06 -8.23
N ALA A 186 11.27 0.85 -7.16
CA ALA A 186 10.18 1.69 -6.64
C ALA A 186 9.68 2.70 -7.68
N ARG A 187 10.59 3.33 -8.44
CA ARG A 187 10.25 4.21 -9.57
C ARG A 187 9.36 3.48 -10.58
N GLN A 188 9.76 2.29 -11.02
CA GLN A 188 8.99 1.54 -12.01
C GLN A 188 7.65 1.02 -11.44
N ILE A 189 7.57 0.65 -10.16
CA ILE A 189 6.29 0.30 -9.51
C ILE A 189 5.32 1.49 -9.61
N ILE A 190 5.78 2.71 -9.31
CA ILE A 190 4.97 3.93 -9.44
C ILE A 190 4.60 4.18 -10.90
N GLU A 191 5.54 4.03 -11.84
CA GLU A 191 5.31 4.25 -13.27
C GLU A 191 4.33 3.28 -13.89
N TYR A 192 4.31 2.00 -13.48
CA TYR A 192 3.30 1.04 -13.92
C TYR A 192 2.01 1.11 -13.10
N GLY A 193 2.03 1.87 -12.02
CA GLY A 193 0.86 2.18 -11.23
C GLY A 193 0.46 1.15 -10.19
N GLY A 194 1.40 0.30 -9.79
CA GLY A 194 1.20 -0.74 -8.79
C GLY A 194 2.24 -1.85 -8.92
N LEU A 195 2.40 -2.62 -7.84
CA LEU A 195 3.34 -3.74 -7.79
C LEU A 195 2.90 -4.88 -8.72
N PHE A 196 1.59 -5.08 -8.86
CA PHE A 196 1.04 -6.11 -9.74
C PHE A 196 1.37 -5.79 -11.21
N GLU A 197 1.01 -4.60 -11.67
CA GLU A 197 1.21 -4.12 -13.03
C GLU A 197 2.71 -4.15 -13.39
N PHE A 198 3.57 -3.70 -12.47
CA PHE A 198 5.01 -3.81 -12.64
C PHE A 198 5.50 -5.25 -12.80
N ASN A 199 5.00 -6.20 -12.01
CA ASN A 199 5.39 -7.60 -12.14
C ASN A 199 4.91 -8.23 -13.45
N VAL A 200 3.72 -7.88 -13.93
CA VAL A 200 3.27 -8.31 -15.26
C VAL A 200 4.14 -7.68 -16.36
N ALA A 201 4.49 -6.39 -16.26
CA ALA A 201 5.41 -5.74 -17.19
C ALA A 201 6.79 -6.42 -17.21
N ARG A 202 7.29 -6.88 -16.05
CA ARG A 202 8.53 -7.67 -15.97
C ARG A 202 8.42 -9.00 -16.71
N LEU A 203 7.30 -9.73 -16.52
CA LEU A 203 7.04 -10.98 -17.25
C LEU A 203 6.97 -10.75 -18.78
N GLN A 204 6.48 -9.59 -19.20
CA GLN A 204 6.40 -9.18 -20.61
C GLN A 204 7.71 -8.58 -21.16
N GLY A 205 8.77 -8.48 -20.35
CA GLY A 205 10.05 -7.86 -20.75
C GLY A 205 10.00 -6.33 -20.94
N LYS A 206 8.93 -5.67 -20.48
CA LYS A 206 8.75 -4.20 -20.55
C LYS A 206 9.36 -3.45 -19.38
N ALA A 207 9.64 -4.15 -18.28
CA ALA A 207 10.25 -3.62 -17.07
C ALA A 207 11.46 -4.47 -16.67
N SER A 208 12.45 -3.86 -16.06
CA SER A 208 13.70 -4.53 -15.69
C SER A 208 14.06 -4.25 -14.24
N VAL A 209 14.73 -5.20 -13.60
CA VAL A 209 15.31 -5.02 -12.27
C VAL A 209 16.79 -4.72 -12.44
N PRO A 210 17.39 -3.80 -11.64
CA PRO A 210 18.82 -3.55 -11.68
C PRO A 210 19.62 -4.83 -11.51
N ARG A 211 20.63 -5.04 -12.36
CA ARG A 211 21.56 -6.16 -12.23
C ARG A 211 22.44 -5.95 -11.01
N THR A 212 22.62 -7.01 -10.22
CA THR A 212 23.55 -6.99 -9.09
C THR A 212 24.99 -6.95 -9.57
N ALA A 213 25.91 -6.57 -8.68
CA ALA A 213 27.32 -6.57 -9.00
C ALA A 213 27.83 -7.96 -9.46
N ALA A 214 27.28 -9.05 -8.90
CA ALA A 214 27.61 -10.40 -9.34
C ALA A 214 27.19 -10.69 -10.80
N GLN A 215 26.04 -10.17 -11.23
CA GLN A 215 25.53 -10.35 -12.59
C GLN A 215 26.29 -9.51 -13.63
N ASN A 216 26.78 -8.33 -13.22
CA ASN A 216 27.57 -7.46 -14.10
C ASN A 216 29.02 -7.95 -14.28
N ASN A 217 29.53 -8.77 -13.34
CA ASN A 217 30.87 -9.36 -13.41
C ASN A 217 30.94 -10.63 -14.27
N ASN A 218 30.15 -10.70 -15.34
CA ASN A 218 30.24 -11.83 -16.27
C ASN A 218 31.59 -11.73 -17.01
N PRO A 219 32.48 -12.73 -16.94
CA PRO A 219 33.86 -12.65 -17.46
C PRO A 219 33.99 -12.41 -18.98
N ALA A 220 32.87 -12.34 -19.71
CA ALA A 220 32.83 -11.96 -21.12
C ALA A 220 32.83 -10.43 -21.36
N ASP A 221 32.45 -9.60 -20.37
CA ASP A 221 32.16 -8.16 -20.56
C ASP A 221 32.98 -7.20 -19.65
N SER A 222 33.80 -7.69 -18.71
CA SER A 222 34.54 -6.80 -17.78
C SER A 222 36.05 -7.09 -17.72
N THR A 223 36.83 -6.00 -17.71
CA THR A 223 38.29 -6.00 -17.51
C THR A 223 38.69 -5.94 -16.04
N GLU A 224 37.73 -5.82 -15.12
CA GLU A 224 37.95 -5.78 -13.67
C GLU A 224 37.44 -7.08 -13.03
N THR A 225 38.37 -7.92 -12.59
CA THR A 225 38.09 -9.11 -11.79
C THR A 225 37.70 -8.71 -10.37
N VAL A 226 36.41 -8.63 -10.08
CA VAL A 226 35.92 -8.55 -8.69
C VAL A 226 36.10 -9.92 -8.03
N THR A 227 36.98 -9.99 -7.04
CA THR A 227 37.28 -11.22 -6.30
C THR A 227 36.06 -11.68 -5.50
N PRO A 228 35.68 -12.97 -5.54
CA PRO A 228 34.58 -13.49 -4.72
C PRO A 228 34.86 -13.23 -3.23
N ARG A 229 33.99 -12.44 -2.59
CA ARG A 229 34.10 -12.18 -1.15
C ARG A 229 33.42 -13.28 -0.33
N PRO A 230 33.88 -13.55 0.90
CA PRO A 230 33.10 -14.34 1.84
C PRO A 230 31.70 -13.75 2.05
N MET A 231 30.69 -14.61 2.06
CA MET A 231 29.29 -14.25 2.33
C MET A 231 28.84 -14.75 3.71
N THR A 232 28.02 -13.94 4.38
CA THR A 232 27.26 -14.36 5.56
C THR A 232 26.22 -15.42 5.20
N LEU A 233 25.60 -16.06 6.20
CA LEU A 233 24.51 -17.00 5.96
C LEU A 233 23.32 -16.32 5.25
N ALA A 234 22.95 -15.11 5.66
CA ALA A 234 21.86 -14.35 5.03
C ALA A 234 22.17 -14.04 3.56
N GLU A 235 23.39 -13.59 3.27
CA GLU A 235 23.83 -13.32 1.89
C GLU A 235 23.82 -14.58 1.03
N LYS A 236 24.22 -15.74 1.57
CA LYS A 236 24.11 -17.02 0.84
C LYS A 236 22.66 -17.37 0.52
N ILE A 237 21.73 -17.11 1.44
CA ILE A 237 20.30 -17.33 1.20
C ILE A 237 19.82 -16.39 0.09
N PHE A 238 20.10 -15.10 0.17
CA PHE A 238 19.70 -14.13 -0.86
C PHE A 238 20.34 -14.45 -2.22
N ALA A 239 21.62 -14.78 -2.26
CA ALA A 239 22.32 -15.16 -3.49
C ALA A 239 21.66 -16.36 -4.16
N ARG A 240 21.27 -17.38 -3.40
CA ARG A 240 20.60 -18.57 -3.93
C ARG A 240 19.20 -18.28 -4.49
N HIS A 241 18.49 -17.32 -3.90
CA HIS A 241 17.07 -17.07 -4.22
C HIS A 241 16.83 -15.86 -5.13
N LEU A 242 17.86 -15.06 -5.43
CA LEU A 242 17.73 -13.90 -6.30
C LEU A 242 17.23 -14.32 -7.68
N VAL A 243 16.08 -13.82 -8.10
CA VAL A 243 15.46 -14.10 -9.39
C VAL A 243 16.25 -13.38 -10.49
N THR A 244 16.83 -14.15 -11.41
CA THR A 244 17.62 -13.63 -12.54
C THR A 244 16.78 -13.48 -13.81
N ASP A 245 15.81 -14.38 -14.00
CA ASP A 245 14.80 -14.30 -15.07
C ASP A 245 13.46 -14.80 -14.53
N ALA A 246 12.50 -13.87 -14.39
CA ALA A 246 11.18 -14.18 -13.86
C ALA A 246 10.31 -14.99 -14.84
N ALA A 247 10.48 -14.80 -16.16
CA ALA A 247 9.71 -15.48 -17.18
C ALA A 247 10.20 -16.93 -17.40
N ALA A 248 11.52 -17.14 -17.33
CA ALA A 248 12.13 -18.47 -17.38
C ALA A 248 12.14 -19.20 -16.03
N GLY A 249 11.80 -18.51 -14.93
CA GLY A 249 11.78 -19.08 -13.59
C GLY A 249 13.18 -19.34 -13.01
N GLU A 250 14.19 -18.62 -13.50
CA GLU A 250 15.58 -18.77 -13.08
C GLU A 250 15.91 -17.91 -11.86
N ALA A 251 16.67 -18.50 -10.94
CA ALA A 251 17.16 -17.82 -9.76
C ALA A 251 18.54 -18.34 -9.36
N GLY A 252 19.31 -17.50 -8.69
CA GLY A 252 20.63 -17.81 -8.17
C GLY A 252 21.73 -16.96 -8.80
N VAL A 253 22.61 -16.42 -7.95
CA VAL A 253 23.85 -15.76 -8.33
C VAL A 253 24.99 -16.28 -7.46
N SER A 254 26.24 -16.10 -7.91
CA SER A 254 27.42 -16.58 -7.20
C SER A 254 27.65 -15.86 -5.86
N TRP A 255 27.25 -14.59 -5.76
CA TRP A 255 27.30 -13.80 -4.55
C TRP A 255 26.34 -12.60 -4.60
N VAL A 256 26.08 -11.98 -3.45
CA VAL A 256 25.35 -10.71 -3.32
C VAL A 256 26.07 -9.79 -2.34
N GLN A 257 25.69 -8.51 -2.27
CA GLN A 257 26.20 -7.54 -1.31
C GLN A 257 25.16 -6.55 -0.80
N PRO A 258 25.39 -5.92 0.37
CA PRO A 258 24.54 -4.80 0.81
C PRO A 258 24.42 -3.74 -0.28
N GLY A 259 23.20 -3.30 -0.54
CA GLY A 259 22.87 -2.38 -1.63
C GLY A 259 22.40 -3.06 -2.92
N ASP A 260 22.61 -4.37 -3.08
CA ASP A 260 21.93 -5.12 -4.14
C ASP A 260 20.42 -5.11 -3.89
N ALA A 261 19.66 -4.90 -4.97
CA ALA A 261 18.20 -4.89 -4.97
C ALA A 261 17.67 -5.92 -5.97
N GLY A 262 16.57 -6.58 -5.63
CA GLY A 262 15.94 -7.53 -6.54
C GLY A 262 14.79 -8.28 -5.92
N PHE A 263 14.27 -9.24 -6.69
CA PHE A 263 13.21 -10.14 -6.25
C PHE A 263 13.82 -11.46 -5.84
N PHE A 264 13.25 -12.10 -4.82
CA PHE A 264 13.74 -13.35 -4.29
C PHE A 264 12.63 -14.39 -4.33
N ARG A 265 12.96 -15.60 -4.80
CA ARG A 265 12.06 -16.74 -4.71
C ARG A 265 11.90 -17.16 -3.24
N THR A 266 10.67 -17.29 -2.80
CA THR A 266 10.35 -17.75 -1.44
C THR A 266 10.09 -19.25 -1.42
N ASP A 267 10.74 -19.96 -0.49
CA ASP A 267 10.57 -21.42 -0.33
C ASP A 267 9.27 -21.77 0.39
N ILE A 268 8.87 -20.96 1.36
CA ILE A 268 7.62 -21.08 2.13
C ILE A 268 6.95 -19.72 2.17
N ARG A 269 5.64 -19.72 1.94
CA ARG A 269 4.75 -18.56 1.94
C ARG A 269 3.64 -18.86 2.93
N PHE A 270 3.25 -17.90 3.74
CA PHE A 270 2.14 -18.10 4.67
C PHE A 270 1.25 -16.87 4.71
N SER A 271 0.00 -17.10 5.07
CA SER A 271 -0.98 -16.04 5.31
C SER A 271 -1.95 -16.49 6.39
N HIS A 272 -2.60 -15.51 7.01
CA HIS A 272 -3.57 -15.73 8.08
C HIS A 272 -4.89 -15.02 7.76
N GLU A 273 -5.91 -15.30 8.56
CA GLU A 273 -7.32 -15.00 8.26
C GLU A 273 -7.64 -13.51 8.12
N TYR A 274 -6.80 -12.62 8.65
CA TYR A 274 -6.95 -11.17 8.47
C TYR A 274 -6.46 -10.65 7.12
N VAL A 275 -5.56 -11.38 6.46
CA VAL A 275 -4.86 -10.91 5.25
C VAL A 275 -5.27 -11.71 4.03
N THR A 276 -5.49 -13.02 4.19
CA THR A 276 -5.84 -13.91 3.07
C THR A 276 -7.06 -13.44 2.29
N PRO A 277 -8.17 -13.00 2.91
CA PRO A 277 -9.34 -12.55 2.17
C PRO A 277 -9.06 -11.37 1.24
N MET A 278 -8.35 -10.35 1.70
CA MET A 278 -7.96 -9.20 0.88
C MET A 278 -7.01 -9.63 -0.26
N ALA A 279 -6.00 -10.45 0.06
CA ALA A 279 -5.09 -10.99 -0.95
C ALA A 279 -5.82 -11.84 -2.01
N SER A 280 -6.86 -12.59 -1.61
CA SER A 280 -7.67 -13.40 -2.52
C SER A 280 -8.51 -12.54 -3.46
N ILE A 281 -9.09 -11.43 -2.98
CA ILE A 281 -9.81 -10.48 -3.85
C ILE A 281 -8.85 -9.87 -4.86
N PHE A 282 -7.65 -9.44 -4.44
CA PHE A 282 -6.64 -8.92 -5.37
C PHE A 282 -6.25 -9.97 -6.40
N PHE A 283 -6.09 -11.21 -5.97
CA PHE A 283 -5.78 -12.30 -6.89
C PHE A 283 -6.90 -12.53 -7.90
N GLU A 284 -8.16 -12.56 -7.46
CA GLU A 284 -9.34 -12.73 -8.33
C GLU A 284 -9.48 -11.57 -9.33
N GLU A 285 -9.35 -10.32 -8.87
CA GLU A 285 -9.42 -9.11 -9.72
C GLU A 285 -8.27 -9.05 -10.72
N LYS A 286 -7.05 -9.30 -10.24
CA LYS A 286 -5.82 -9.08 -11.02
C LYS A 286 -5.41 -10.30 -11.84
N VAL A 287 -5.79 -11.51 -11.47
CA VAL A 287 -5.39 -12.76 -12.15
C VAL A 287 -6.59 -13.51 -12.74
N GLY A 288 -7.81 -13.23 -12.25
CA GLY A 288 -9.06 -13.85 -12.70
C GLY A 288 -9.63 -14.83 -11.67
N PRO A 289 -10.96 -14.98 -11.60
CA PRO A 289 -11.63 -15.77 -10.56
C PRO A 289 -11.36 -17.28 -10.64
N ASP A 290 -11.07 -17.81 -11.84
CA ASP A 290 -10.80 -19.23 -12.06
C ASP A 290 -9.30 -19.60 -11.97
N SER A 291 -8.46 -18.62 -11.64
CA SER A 291 -7.01 -18.80 -11.56
C SER A 291 -6.60 -19.54 -10.29
N LYS A 292 -5.48 -20.29 -10.34
CA LYS A 292 -4.97 -21.08 -9.21
C LYS A 292 -3.53 -20.74 -8.86
N VAL A 293 -3.24 -20.51 -7.59
CA VAL A 293 -1.87 -20.27 -7.11
C VAL A 293 -0.92 -21.43 -7.48
N VAL A 294 0.32 -21.08 -7.83
CA VAL A 294 1.38 -22.04 -8.19
C VAL A 294 2.19 -22.44 -6.95
N ASP A 295 2.78 -23.64 -6.99
CA ASP A 295 3.59 -24.22 -5.90
C ASP A 295 2.81 -24.31 -4.57
N ARG A 296 1.54 -24.71 -4.62
CA ARG A 296 0.61 -24.74 -3.46
C ARG A 296 1.16 -25.40 -2.20
N GLU A 297 2.00 -26.42 -2.33
CA GLU A 297 2.60 -27.16 -1.21
C GLU A 297 3.54 -26.30 -0.35
N SER A 298 3.95 -25.13 -0.85
CA SER A 298 4.73 -24.15 -0.10
C SER A 298 3.89 -23.03 0.51
N ILE A 299 2.56 -23.05 0.36
CA ILE A 299 1.66 -22.02 0.87
C ILE A 299 0.92 -22.56 2.09
N LEU A 300 1.09 -21.88 3.23
CA LEU A 300 0.50 -22.26 4.52
C LEU A 300 -0.55 -21.22 4.93
N PHE A 301 -1.81 -21.63 4.99
CA PHE A 301 -2.88 -20.82 5.57
C PHE A 301 -3.18 -21.30 6.98
N PHE A 302 -3.29 -20.36 7.92
CA PHE A 302 -3.65 -20.68 9.30
C PHE A 302 -4.59 -19.64 9.90
N ARG A 303 -5.14 -19.95 11.06
CA ARG A 303 -5.97 -19.05 11.87
C ARG A 303 -5.27 -18.83 13.20
N ASP A 304 -5.24 -17.59 13.66
CA ASP A 304 -4.57 -17.22 14.90
C ASP A 304 -5.38 -16.14 15.65
N HIS A 305 -5.70 -15.05 14.96
CA HIS A 305 -6.18 -13.83 15.58
C HIS A 305 -7.68 -13.85 15.95
N LEU A 306 -8.50 -14.60 15.21
CA LEU A 306 -9.96 -14.56 15.31
C LEU A 306 -10.58 -15.80 15.97
N THR A 307 -9.74 -16.73 16.44
CA THR A 307 -10.15 -18.05 16.95
C THR A 307 -11.15 -17.97 18.12
N PHE A 308 -11.08 -16.92 18.94
CA PHE A 308 -11.96 -16.71 20.10
C PHE A 308 -12.75 -15.41 20.02
N LEU A 309 -12.92 -14.85 18.82
CA LEU A 309 -13.54 -13.54 18.64
C LEU A 309 -14.96 -13.49 19.19
N ASP A 310 -15.73 -14.56 19.02
CA ASP A 310 -17.08 -14.77 19.56
C ASP A 310 -17.15 -14.63 21.10
N LYS A 311 -16.05 -14.90 21.81
CA LYS A 311 -15.98 -14.84 23.27
C LYS A 311 -15.55 -13.48 23.81
N VAL A 312 -14.98 -12.62 22.97
CA VAL A 312 -14.34 -11.38 23.41
C VAL A 312 -14.89 -10.13 22.73
N MET A 313 -15.64 -10.26 21.63
CA MET A 313 -16.28 -9.13 20.97
C MET A 313 -17.37 -8.53 21.89
N SER A 314 -17.40 -7.20 21.97
CA SER A 314 -18.43 -6.49 22.73
C SER A 314 -19.82 -6.67 22.11
N GLN A 315 -20.85 -6.68 22.96
CA GLN A 315 -22.25 -6.81 22.52
C GLN A 315 -22.65 -5.74 21.49
N GLU A 316 -22.21 -4.50 21.68
CA GLU A 316 -22.43 -3.39 20.75
C GLU A 316 -21.91 -3.70 19.34
N ARG A 317 -20.70 -4.27 19.23
CA ARG A 317 -20.10 -4.61 17.94
C ARG A 317 -20.79 -5.81 17.28
N ILE A 318 -21.26 -6.76 18.09
CA ILE A 318 -22.08 -7.88 17.62
C ILE A 318 -23.39 -7.34 17.03
N GLU A 319 -24.05 -6.40 17.71
CA GLU A 319 -25.28 -5.74 17.25
C GLU A 319 -25.07 -4.91 15.98
N GLN A 320 -23.86 -4.39 15.76
CA GLN A 320 -23.43 -3.75 14.51
C GLN A 320 -23.14 -4.76 13.37
N GLY A 321 -23.27 -6.07 13.61
CA GLY A 321 -23.05 -7.13 12.61
C GLY A 321 -21.58 -7.51 12.42
N LEU A 322 -20.64 -6.96 13.20
CA LEU A 322 -19.20 -7.17 12.97
C LEU A 322 -18.75 -8.61 13.21
N LEU A 323 -19.46 -9.38 14.03
CA LEU A 323 -19.15 -10.79 14.24
C LEU A 323 -19.43 -11.63 12.99
N GLU A 324 -20.51 -11.33 12.27
CA GLU A 324 -20.86 -11.99 11.02
C GLU A 324 -19.80 -11.69 9.95
N VAL A 325 -19.47 -10.39 9.78
CA VAL A 325 -18.40 -9.95 8.86
C VAL A 325 -17.06 -10.63 9.18
N ALA A 326 -16.70 -10.72 10.46
CA ALA A 326 -15.45 -11.36 10.85
C ALA A 326 -15.43 -12.88 10.61
N ASN A 327 -16.58 -13.56 10.71
CA ASN A 327 -16.67 -14.99 10.40
C ASN A 327 -16.48 -15.27 8.90
N GLU A 328 -16.89 -14.34 8.03
CA GLU A 328 -16.69 -14.46 6.57
C GLU A 328 -15.21 -14.48 6.16
N LEU A 329 -14.32 -13.87 6.95
CA LEU A 329 -12.87 -13.92 6.70
C LEU A 329 -12.36 -15.37 6.66
N GLU A 330 -12.84 -16.21 7.57
CA GLU A 330 -12.45 -17.61 7.62
C GLU A 330 -12.99 -18.39 6.43
N VAL A 331 -14.26 -18.14 6.07
CA VAL A 331 -14.90 -18.77 4.92
C VAL A 331 -14.13 -18.42 3.65
N LYS A 332 -13.84 -17.14 3.41
CA LYS A 332 -13.10 -16.68 2.23
C LYS A 332 -11.68 -17.27 2.19
N GLN A 333 -10.96 -17.32 3.32
CA GLN A 333 -9.65 -17.99 3.39
C GLN A 333 -9.73 -19.47 3.02
N ARG A 334 -10.73 -20.19 3.57
CA ARG A 334 -10.91 -21.62 3.30
C ARG A 334 -11.23 -21.86 1.83
N THR A 335 -12.16 -21.09 1.27
CA THR A 335 -12.51 -21.19 -0.16
C THR A 335 -11.31 -20.91 -1.06
N PHE A 336 -10.49 -19.91 -0.75
CA PHE A 336 -9.28 -19.62 -1.53
C PHE A 336 -8.20 -20.71 -1.43
N ALA A 337 -8.20 -21.48 -0.35
CA ALA A 337 -7.24 -22.57 -0.13
C ALA A 337 -7.58 -23.88 -0.86
N GLU A 338 -8.83 -24.06 -1.31
CA GLU A 338 -9.34 -25.29 -1.97
C GLU A 338 -9.14 -25.31 -3.50
#